data_AF-A0A958F2C0-F1
#
_entry.id   AF-A0A958F2C0-F1
#
_cell.length_a   1.000
_cell.length_b   1.000
_cell.length_c   1.000
_cell.angle_alpha   90.00
_cell.angle_beta   90.00
_cell.angle_gamma   90.00
#
_symmetry.space_group_name_H-M   'P 1'
#
loop_
_entity.id
_entity.type
_entity.pdbx_description
1 polymer ?
#
loop_
_entity_poly.entity_id
_entity_poly.type
_entity_poly.pdbx_seq_one_letter_code
_entity_poly.pdbx_strand_id
1 'polypeptide(L)'
;MSQPDLQNMTDQPNTWHMLRAMGGVGILCAVLIVFTFQATLPAIETNKAAALEKAIFAVIPGASTKIAFKLNENKQFEEVEKAEKGVRVVYAGYNDQNELVGVAIEANGQGFQDIIRVIYGYSPESQAIIGFQVLESKETLG
;
A
#
# COMPACT_ATOMS: atom_id res chain seq x y z
N MET A 1 -39.94 -33.46 -55.21
CA MET A 1 -38.61 -34.11 -55.14
C MET A 1 -37.57 -33.04 -55.32
N SER A 2 -36.62 -32.73 -54.44
CA SER A 2 -36.31 -33.11 -53.06
C SER A 2 -35.31 -32.02 -52.61
N GLN A 3 -35.46 -31.40 -51.45
CA GLN A 3 -34.47 -30.44 -50.94
C GLN A 3 -33.15 -31.18 -50.64
N PRO A 4 -31.97 -30.65 -51.01
CA PRO A 4 -30.72 -31.23 -50.58
C PRO A 4 -30.48 -30.88 -49.10
N ASP A 5 -30.35 -31.91 -48.28
CA ASP A 5 -30.00 -31.83 -46.87
C ASP A 5 -28.68 -31.07 -46.68
N LEU A 6 -28.76 -29.89 -46.07
CA LEU A 6 -27.62 -29.19 -45.49
C LEU A 6 -27.10 -30.04 -44.32
N GLN A 7 -26.19 -30.95 -44.62
CA GLN A 7 -25.45 -31.72 -43.62
C GLN A 7 -24.54 -30.76 -42.83
N ASN A 8 -25.03 -30.30 -41.68
CA ASN A 8 -24.22 -29.62 -40.68
C ASN A 8 -23.10 -30.56 -40.21
N MET A 9 -21.90 -30.38 -40.75
CA MET A 9 -20.67 -30.93 -40.20
C MET A 9 -20.35 -30.25 -38.86
N THR A 10 -20.95 -30.69 -37.77
CA THR A 10 -20.45 -30.35 -36.44
C THR A 10 -19.31 -31.32 -36.09
N ASP A 11 -18.09 -30.95 -36.49
CA ASP A 11 -16.88 -31.52 -35.92
C ASP A 11 -16.90 -31.21 -34.41
N GLN A 12 -17.23 -32.22 -33.59
CA GLN A 12 -17.28 -32.07 -32.14
C GLN A 12 -15.84 -31.85 -31.66
N PRO A 13 -15.46 -30.65 -31.18
CA PRO A 13 -14.11 -30.43 -30.71
C PRO A 13 -13.84 -31.40 -29.56
N ASN A 14 -12.78 -32.19 -29.70
CA ASN A 14 -12.42 -33.20 -28.71
C ASN A 14 -12.18 -32.49 -27.36
N THR A 15 -13.09 -32.69 -26.39
CA THR A 15 -13.15 -32.02 -25.08
C THR A 15 -11.80 -32.01 -24.36
N TRP A 16 -10.98 -33.04 -24.59
CA TRP A 16 -9.63 -33.13 -24.06
C TRP A 16 -8.69 -32.01 -24.52
N HIS A 17 -8.80 -31.58 -25.78
CA HIS A 17 -8.03 -30.47 -26.34
C HIS A 17 -8.48 -29.13 -25.74
N MET A 18 -9.79 -28.94 -25.56
CA MET A 18 -10.32 -27.74 -24.89
C MET A 18 -9.85 -27.66 -23.43
N LEU A 19 -9.88 -28.78 -22.71
CA LEU A 19 -9.42 -28.83 -21.32
C LEU A 19 -7.93 -28.51 -21.19
N ARG A 20 -7.09 -29.08 -22.06
CA ARG A 20 -5.65 -28.77 -22.07
C ARG A 20 -5.36 -27.33 -22.44
N ALA A 21 -6.08 -26.77 -23.42
CA ALA A 21 -5.89 -25.39 -23.83
C ALA A 21 -6.25 -24.41 -22.71
N MET A 22 -7.45 -24.53 -22.13
CA MET A 22 -7.89 -23.64 -21.06
C MET A 22 -7.09 -23.83 -19.76
N GLY A 23 -6.80 -25.08 -19.38
CA GLY A 23 -5.97 -25.37 -18.22
C GLY A 23 -4.53 -24.88 -18.36
N GLY A 24 -3.93 -25.07 -19.54
CA GLY A 24 -2.58 -24.59 -19.83
C GLY A 24 -2.47 -23.07 -19.79
N VAL A 25 -3.41 -22.37 -20.43
CA VAL A 25 -3.46 -20.89 -20.38
C VAL A 25 -3.73 -20.42 -18.96
N GLY A 26 -4.64 -21.07 -18.22
CA GLY A 26 -4.93 -20.73 -16.82
C GLY A 26 -3.69 -20.84 -15.92
N ILE A 27 -2.95 -21.95 -16.01
CA ILE A 27 -1.70 -22.14 -15.25
C ILE A 27 -0.66 -21.10 -15.64
N LEU A 28 -0.49 -20.85 -16.95
CA LEU A 28 0.46 -19.85 -17.43
C LEU A 28 0.13 -18.45 -16.88
N CYS A 29 -1.14 -18.04 -16.96
CA CYS A 29 -1.59 -16.76 -16.42
C CYS A 29 -1.40 -16.67 -14.90
N ALA A 30 -1.73 -17.73 -14.15
CA ALA A 30 -1.54 -17.76 -12.71
C ALA A 30 -0.06 -17.60 -12.33
N VAL A 31 0.84 -18.32 -13.00
CA VAL A 31 2.29 -18.21 -12.79
C VAL A 31 2.78 -16.80 -13.10
N LEU A 32 2.35 -16.21 -14.21
CA LEU A 32 2.75 -14.87 -14.61
C LEU A 32 2.30 -13.79 -13.61
N ILE A 33 1.05 -13.87 -13.11
CA ILE A 33 0.52 -12.90 -12.13
C ILE A 33 1.31 -12.99 -10.81
N VAL A 34 1.50 -14.20 -10.28
CA VAL A 34 2.22 -14.40 -9.01
C VAL A 34 3.69 -13.98 -9.13
N PHE A 35 4.33 -14.31 -10.25
CA PHE A 35 5.71 -13.89 -10.51
C PHE A 35 5.85 -12.37 -10.55
N THR A 36 4.97 -11.71 -11.31
CA THR A 36 4.97 -10.24 -11.43
C THR A 36 4.74 -9.58 -10.07
N PHE A 37 3.80 -10.11 -9.27
CA PHE A 37 3.53 -9.63 -7.93
C PHE A 37 4.77 -9.73 -7.03
N GLN A 38 5.38 -10.91 -6.94
CA GLN A 38 6.57 -11.14 -6.11
C GLN A 38 7.77 -10.29 -6.56
N ALA A 39 7.96 -10.10 -7.86
CA ALA A 39 9.05 -9.30 -8.39
C ALA A 39 8.88 -7.80 -8.12
N THR A 40 7.63 -7.30 -8.09
CA THR A 40 7.35 -5.86 -7.94
C THR A 40 7.22 -5.43 -6.49
N LEU A 41 6.78 -6.34 -5.60
CA LEU A 41 6.67 -6.09 -4.16
C LEU A 41 7.88 -5.39 -3.52
N PRO A 42 9.13 -5.87 -3.66
CA PRO A 42 10.27 -5.25 -2.98
C PRO A 42 10.55 -3.82 -3.46
N ALA A 43 10.33 -3.54 -4.73
CA ALA A 43 10.48 -2.19 -5.29
C ALA A 43 9.41 -1.23 -4.76
N ILE A 44 8.19 -1.72 -4.53
CA ILE A 44 7.10 -0.91 -3.94
C ILE A 44 7.41 -0.60 -2.48
N GLU A 45 7.84 -1.58 -1.69
CA GLU A 45 8.09 -1.39 -0.25
C GLU A 45 9.23 -0.42 0.02
N THR A 46 10.31 -0.48 -0.75
CA THR A 46 11.44 0.46 -0.63
C THR A 46 11.06 1.89 -1.01
N ASN A 47 10.33 2.08 -2.11
CA ASN A 47 9.84 3.40 -2.50
C ASN A 47 8.83 3.97 -1.50
N LYS A 48 7.92 3.14 -0.98
CA LYS A 48 6.96 3.55 0.06
C LYS A 48 7.67 3.95 1.35
N ALA A 49 8.66 3.18 1.79
CA ALA A 49 9.45 3.49 2.98
C ALA A 49 10.21 4.82 2.82
N ALA A 50 10.84 5.04 1.67
CA ALA A 50 11.55 6.29 1.37
C ALA A 50 10.60 7.50 1.29
N ALA A 51 9.42 7.34 0.71
CA ALA A 51 8.41 8.40 0.64
C ALA A 51 7.86 8.75 2.03
N LEU A 52 7.58 7.74 2.85
CA LEU A 52 7.14 7.90 4.24
C LEU A 52 8.20 8.63 5.07
N GLU A 53 9.47 8.24 4.94
CA GLU A 53 10.57 8.91 5.64
C GLU A 53 10.69 10.38 5.26
N LYS A 54 10.67 10.70 3.96
CA LYS A 54 10.65 12.09 3.50
C LYS A 54 9.44 12.87 4.02
N ALA A 55 8.28 12.23 4.10
CA ALA A 55 7.08 12.87 4.62
C ALA A 55 7.15 13.14 6.13
N ILE A 56 7.76 12.25 6.93
CA ILE A 56 8.00 12.50 8.36
C ILE A 56 8.85 13.77 8.54
N PHE A 57 9.96 13.86 7.82
CA PHE A 57 10.83 15.05 7.88
C PHE A 57 10.15 16.31 7.34
N ALA A 58 9.25 16.18 6.36
CA ALA A 58 8.47 17.30 5.85
C ALA A 58 7.43 17.82 6.85
N VAL A 59 6.81 16.94 7.66
CA VAL A 59 5.77 17.35 8.62
C VAL A 59 6.31 17.73 10.00
N ILE A 60 7.56 17.39 10.32
CA ILE A 60 8.25 17.82 11.55
C ILE A 60 9.50 18.63 11.17
N PRO A 61 9.35 19.92 10.82
CA PRO A 61 10.50 20.77 10.51
C PRO A 61 11.42 20.88 11.74
N GLY A 62 12.69 20.47 11.59
CA GLY A 62 13.69 20.47 12.66
C GLY A 62 13.93 19.14 13.35
N ALA A 63 13.26 18.05 12.93
CA ALA A 63 13.62 16.70 13.38
C ALA A 63 14.84 16.16 12.61
N SER A 64 15.87 15.74 13.35
CA SER A 64 17.05 15.04 12.82
C SER A 64 16.92 13.52 12.93
N THR A 65 16.23 13.04 13.97
CA THR A 65 16.07 11.61 14.24
C THR A 65 14.58 11.25 14.34
N LYS A 66 14.20 10.10 13.76
CA LYS A 66 12.86 9.52 13.91
C LYS A 66 12.92 8.26 14.78
N ILE A 67 11.99 8.14 15.72
CA ILE A 67 11.76 6.89 16.47
C ILE A 67 10.30 6.50 16.27
N ALA A 68 10.07 5.25 15.89
CA ALA A 68 8.73 4.73 15.68
C ALA A 68 8.24 4.01 16.95
N PHE A 69 7.02 4.34 17.36
CA PHE A 69 6.35 3.77 18.52
C PHE A 69 5.05 3.11 18.10
N LYS A 70 4.79 1.89 18.58
CA LYS A 70 3.47 1.25 18.49
C LYS A 70 2.71 1.49 19.79
N LEU A 71 1.39 1.63 19.68
CA LEU A 71 0.51 1.63 20.84
C LEU A 71 0.08 0.19 21.15
N ASN A 72 0.54 -0.36 22.27
CA ASN A 72 0.14 -1.69 22.74
C ASN A 72 -1.28 -1.64 23.34
N GLU A 73 -1.94 -2.79 23.52
CA GLU A 73 -3.30 -2.93 24.09
C GLU A 73 -3.42 -2.23 25.47
N ASN A 74 -2.32 -2.14 26.21
CA ASN A 74 -2.20 -1.45 27.49
C ASN A 74 -2.04 0.08 27.39
N LYS A 75 -2.22 0.68 26.20
CA LYS A 75 -1.99 2.10 25.91
C LYS A 75 -0.56 2.59 26.22
N GLN A 76 0.41 1.68 26.20
CA GLN A 76 1.82 1.99 26.36
C GLN A 76 2.49 2.09 24.99
N PHE A 77 3.40 3.05 24.84
CA PHE A 77 4.23 3.20 23.65
C PHE A 77 5.43 2.27 23.75
N GLU A 78 5.56 1.36 22.80
CA GLU A 78 6.70 0.46 22.67
C GLU A 78 7.45 0.82 21.39
N GLU A 79 8.78 0.93 21.47
CA GLU A 79 9.60 1.24 20.31
C GLU A 79 9.59 0.06 19.32
N VAL A 80 9.44 0.38 18.04
CA VAL A 80 9.49 -0.59 16.96
C VAL A 80 10.41 -0.09 15.86
N GLU A 81 11.30 -0.96 15.37
CA GLU A 81 12.14 -0.60 14.21
C GLU A 81 11.32 -0.51 12.92
N LYS A 82 10.21 -1.25 12.83
CA LYS A 82 9.41 -1.34 11.60
C LYS A 82 7.92 -1.29 11.90
N ALA A 83 7.21 -0.48 11.12
CA ALA A 83 5.77 -0.44 11.18
C ALA A 83 5.17 -1.76 10.65
N GLU A 84 4.47 -2.48 11.52
CA GLU A 84 3.73 -3.67 11.14
C GLU A 84 2.40 -3.30 10.47
N LYS A 85 2.03 -4.05 9.43
CA LYS A 85 0.76 -3.82 8.71
C LYS A 85 -0.41 -4.10 9.66
N GLY A 86 -1.23 -3.08 9.91
CA GLY A 86 -2.45 -3.18 10.71
C GLY A 86 -2.34 -2.60 12.12
N VAL A 87 -1.14 -2.21 12.57
CA VAL A 87 -0.93 -1.52 13.84
C VAL A 87 -0.75 -0.03 13.60
N ARG A 88 -1.38 0.82 14.42
CA ARG A 88 -1.14 2.27 14.36
C ARG A 88 0.23 2.57 14.94
N VAL A 89 1.12 3.06 14.08
CA VAL A 89 2.46 3.48 14.45
C VAL A 89 2.53 5.00 14.46
N VAL A 90 3.23 5.51 15.46
CA VAL A 90 3.41 6.93 15.72
C VAL A 90 4.90 7.21 15.66
N TYR A 91 5.31 8.24 14.92
CA TYR A 91 6.73 8.56 14.74
C TYR A 91 7.06 9.82 15.54
N ALA A 92 7.92 9.70 16.55
CA ALA A 92 8.45 10.86 17.26
C ALA A 92 9.68 11.42 16.53
N GLY A 93 9.68 12.72 16.29
CA GLY A 93 10.82 13.46 15.73
C GLY A 93 11.62 14.16 16.82
N TYR A 94 12.92 13.87 16.89
CA TYR A 94 13.86 14.48 17.83
C TYR A 94 14.87 15.38 17.11
N ASN A 95 15.28 16.47 17.76
CA ASN A 95 16.37 17.33 17.28
C ASN A 95 17.76 16.75 17.62
N ASP A 96 18.83 17.44 17.22
CA ASP A 96 20.22 17.07 17.53
C ASP A 96 20.53 17.08 19.04
N GLN A 97 19.74 17.80 19.85
CA GLN A 97 19.83 17.82 21.31
C GLN A 97 19.03 16.70 21.98
N ASN A 98 18.46 15.77 21.20
CA ASN A 98 17.64 14.66 21.69
C ASN A 98 16.34 15.09 22.38
N GLU A 99 15.83 16.28 22.04
CA GLU A 99 14.57 16.84 22.51
C GLU A 99 13.45 16.52 21.50
N LEU A 100 12.24 16.25 22.02
CA LEU A 100 11.08 15.94 21.20
C LEU A 100 10.54 17.23 20.55
N VAL A 101 10.71 17.36 19.23
CA VAL A 101 10.23 18.52 18.45
C VAL A 101 8.78 18.33 18.01
N GLY A 102 8.38 17.08 17.75
CA GLY A 102 7.03 16.78 17.31
C GLY A 102 6.79 15.30 17.10
N VAL A 103 5.55 14.98 16.73
CA VAL A 103 5.07 13.62 16.55
C VAL A 103 4.30 13.54 15.23
N ALA A 104 4.75 12.70 14.30
CA ALA A 104 4.07 12.42 13.05
C ALA A 104 3.15 11.20 13.21
N ILE A 105 1.89 11.39 12.86
CA ILE A 105 0.83 10.38 12.99
C ILE A 105 0.27 10.11 11.60
N GLU A 106 0.27 8.84 11.20
CA GLU A 106 -0.42 8.39 9.99
C GLU A 106 -1.92 8.27 10.26
N ALA A 107 -2.72 8.81 9.34
CA ALA A 107 -4.16 8.65 9.33
C ALA A 107 -4.64 8.26 7.93
N ASN A 108 -5.77 7.58 7.88
CA ASN A 108 -6.42 7.20 6.64
C ASN A 108 -7.92 7.47 6.71
N GLY A 109 -8.49 7.90 5.60
CA GLY A 109 -9.92 8.22 5.49
C GLY A 109 -10.47 7.77 4.14
N GLN A 110 -11.77 7.47 4.10
CA GLN A 110 -12.46 7.16 2.85
C GLN A 110 -12.55 8.43 2.00
N GLY A 111 -11.93 8.43 0.82
CA GLY A 111 -12.13 9.43 -0.22
C GLY A 111 -13.34 9.11 -1.09
N PHE A 112 -13.47 9.82 -2.20
CA PHE A 112 -14.56 9.59 -3.15
C PHE A 112 -14.34 8.30 -3.95
N GLN A 113 -13.10 8.09 -4.41
CA GLN A 113 -12.74 6.94 -5.23
C GLN A 113 -12.02 5.84 -4.45
N ASP A 114 -11.13 6.19 -3.52
CA ASP A 114 -10.38 5.22 -2.70
C ASP A 114 -9.98 5.83 -1.34
N ILE A 115 -9.32 5.04 -0.49
CA ILE A 115 -8.77 5.49 0.79
C ILE A 115 -7.59 6.45 0.54
N ILE A 116 -7.66 7.63 1.17
CA ILE A 116 -6.58 8.60 1.20
C ILE A 116 -5.76 8.37 2.47
N ARG A 117 -4.44 8.27 2.31
CA ARG A 117 -3.49 8.18 3.42
C ARG A 117 -2.77 9.51 3.59
N VAL A 118 -2.79 10.02 4.80
CA VAL A 118 -2.17 11.29 5.17
C VAL A 118 -1.26 11.09 6.37
N ILE A 119 -0.28 11.95 6.50
CA ILE A 119 0.55 12.06 7.70
C ILE A 119 0.54 13.51 8.14
N TYR A 120 0.39 13.73 9.43
CA TYR A 120 0.43 15.07 10.01
C TYR A 120 1.36 15.09 11.22
N GLY A 121 2.11 16.19 11.35
CA GLY A 121 2.99 16.44 12.47
C GLY A 121 2.24 17.24 13.53
N TYR A 122 2.34 16.81 14.78
CA TYR A 122 1.79 17.49 15.95
C TYR A 122 2.93 17.89 16.89
N SER A 123 2.97 19.16 17.33
CA SER A 123 3.90 19.60 18.38
C SER A 123 3.20 19.60 19.73
N PRO A 124 3.73 18.86 20.74
CA PRO A 124 3.23 18.91 22.10
C PRO A 124 3.44 20.28 22.77
N GLU A 125 4.48 21.03 22.38
CA GLU A 125 4.82 22.33 22.97
C GLU A 125 3.80 23.40 22.58
N SER A 126 3.50 23.51 21.28
CA SER A 126 2.54 24.48 20.76
C SER A 126 1.10 23.97 20.72
N GLN A 127 0.88 22.72 21.13
CA GLN A 127 -0.38 21.98 21.03
C GLN A 127 -1.07 22.10 19.65
N ALA A 128 -0.30 22.14 18.58
CA ALA A 128 -0.78 22.44 17.24
C ALA A 128 -0.23 21.48 16.18
N ILE A 129 -0.94 21.40 15.06
CA ILE A 129 -0.47 20.69 13.87
C ILE A 129 0.59 21.57 13.20
N ILE A 130 1.81 21.06 13.11
CA ILE A 130 2.98 21.76 12.57
C ILE A 130 3.26 21.41 11.10
N GLY A 131 2.62 20.36 10.57
CA GLY A 131 2.77 19.96 9.19
C GLY A 131 1.71 18.94 8.76
N PHE A 132 1.45 18.88 7.46
CA PHE A 132 0.49 17.96 6.86
C PHE A 132 0.96 17.57 5.47
N GLN A 133 0.92 16.27 5.16
CA GLN A 133 1.32 15.74 3.87
C GLN A 133 0.43 14.57 3.48
N VAL A 134 0.06 14.50 2.20
CA VAL A 134 -0.64 13.35 1.62
C VAL A 134 0.40 12.32 1.18
N LEU A 135 0.27 11.08 1.67
CA LEU A 135 1.16 9.96 1.34
C LEU A 135 0.67 9.18 0.12
N GLU A 136 -0.63 8.94 0.04
CA GLU A 136 -1.25 8.16 -1.04
C GLU A 136 -2.64 8.73 -1.34
N SER A 137 -2.87 9.06 -2.60
CA SER A 137 -4.17 9.44 -3.14
C SER A 137 -4.31 8.84 -4.53
N LYS A 138 -5.47 8.25 -4.80
CA LYS A 138 -5.86 7.70 -6.12
C LYS A 138 -7.10 8.40 -6.68
N GLU A 139 -7.37 9.60 -6.17
CA GLU A 139 -8.44 10.44 -6.67
C GLU A 139 -8.11 10.95 -8.08
N THR A 140 -9.14 11.41 -8.80
CA THR A 140 -8.96 12.03 -10.10
C THR A 140 -8.13 13.31 -9.98
N LEU A 141 -7.09 13.44 -10.80
CA LEU A 141 -6.31 14.67 -10.91
C LEU A 141 -7.19 15.80 -11.47
N GLY A 142 -7.27 16.91 -10.73
CA GLY A 142 -8.01 18.12 -11.08
C GLY A 142 -7.50 19.31 -10.30
#